data_AF-A0A2S6ZJ70-F1
#
_entry.id   AF-A0A2S6ZJ70-F1
#
_cell.length_a   1.000
_cell.length_b   1.000
_cell.length_c   1.000
_cell.angle_alpha   90.00
_cell.angle_beta   90.00
_cell.angle_gamma   90.00
#
_symmetry.space_group_name_H-M   'P 1'
#
loop_
_entity.id
_entity.type
_entity.pdbx_description
1 polymer ?
#
loop_
_entity_poly.entity_id
_entity_poly.type
_entity_poly.pdbx_seq_one_letter_code
_entity_poly.pdbx_strand_id
1 'polypeptide(L)'
;MPFHNDADERGQEIDQESLRNGCDQIFSNVVVTPHDNLSACCGLTLEHIPEMRLGCCDGSNMDELYYGQSQDFLKFWIHTDGPYAIIESVLGKESAKILDGVVHICQACVILHKDDEVKRAVLSRYQQLAPEVMTRFYLKRALGIV
;
A
#
# COMPACT_ATOMS: atom_id res chain seq x y z
N MET A 1 20.65 2.80 -14.77
CA MET A 1 20.50 3.14 -16.21
C MET A 1 19.61 4.37 -16.26
N PRO A 2 20.17 5.58 -16.41
CA PRO A 2 19.34 6.76 -16.58
C PRO A 2 18.62 6.69 -17.94
N PHE A 3 17.41 7.23 -18.01
CA PHE A 3 16.63 7.28 -19.26
C PHE A 3 17.23 8.26 -20.29
N HIS A 4 18.06 9.20 -19.85
CA HIS A 4 18.83 10.12 -20.69
C HIS A 4 20.25 10.31 -20.13
N ASN A 5 21.22 10.55 -21.03
CA ASN A 5 22.66 10.59 -20.69
C ASN A 5 23.10 11.84 -19.91
N ASP A 6 22.25 12.84 -19.86
CA ASP A 6 22.36 14.12 -19.15
C ASP A 6 21.54 14.15 -17.87
N ALA A 7 20.94 13.01 -17.47
CA ALA A 7 20.29 12.91 -16.18
C ALA A 7 21.34 12.95 -15.08
N ASP A 8 21.23 13.93 -14.19
CA ASP A 8 21.99 13.96 -12.94
C ASP A 8 21.90 12.60 -12.23
N GLU A 9 23.01 12.14 -11.66
CA GLU A 9 22.97 11.01 -10.75
C GLU A 9 21.98 11.36 -9.63
N ARG A 10 20.88 10.60 -9.54
CA ARG A 10 19.93 10.75 -8.44
C ARG A 10 20.62 10.28 -7.17
N GLY A 11 21.39 11.16 -6.54
CA GLY A 11 21.82 11.05 -5.16
C GLY A 11 20.62 11.31 -4.26
N GLN A 12 19.62 10.43 -4.30
CA GLN A 12 18.56 10.46 -3.30
C GLN A 12 19.02 9.62 -2.13
N GLU A 13 19.48 10.29 -1.07
CA GLU A 13 19.35 9.73 0.27
C GLU A 13 17.91 9.26 0.43
N ILE A 14 17.73 8.00 0.81
CA ILE A 14 16.41 7.43 1.05
C ILE A 14 15.86 8.18 2.25
N ASP A 15 14.82 8.98 2.03
CA ASP A 15 14.07 9.58 3.12
C ASP A 15 13.32 8.47 3.86
N GLN A 16 13.92 7.99 4.93
CA GLN A 16 13.37 6.94 5.78
C GLN A 16 12.00 7.34 6.36
N GLU A 17 11.73 8.63 6.55
CA GLU A 17 10.43 9.08 7.04
C GLU A 17 9.34 8.90 5.97
N SER A 18 9.67 9.17 4.70
CA SER A 18 8.75 8.94 3.58
C SER A 18 8.28 7.49 3.44
N LEU A 19 9.07 6.52 3.93
CA LEU A 19 8.67 5.11 3.94
C LEU A 19 7.49 4.82 4.88
N ARG A 20 7.29 5.66 5.89
CA ARG A 20 6.20 5.56 6.88
C ARG A 20 4.97 6.37 6.48
N ASN A 21 4.95 6.94 5.27
CA ASN A 21 3.78 7.61 4.76
C ASN A 21 2.76 6.61 4.21
N GLY A 22 1.50 7.01 4.30
CA GLY A 22 0.39 6.34 3.65
C GLY A 22 0.50 6.31 2.13
N CYS A 23 -0.16 5.33 1.49
CA CYS A 23 -0.29 5.30 0.05
C CYS A 23 -1.50 6.12 -0.41
N ASP A 24 -1.27 7.39 -0.79
CA ASP A 24 -2.34 8.29 -1.26
C ASP A 24 -3.02 7.80 -2.54
N GLN A 25 -2.33 6.96 -3.29
CA GLN A 25 -2.75 6.49 -4.61
C GLN A 25 -3.83 5.39 -4.53
N ILE A 26 -3.96 4.71 -3.38
CA ILE A 26 -4.74 3.47 -3.32
C ILE A 26 -6.25 3.71 -3.54
N PHE A 27 -6.78 4.84 -3.07
CA PHE A 27 -8.20 5.20 -3.25
C PHE A 27 -8.43 6.31 -4.28
N SER A 28 -7.38 6.82 -4.91
CA SER A 28 -7.47 7.92 -5.87
C SER A 28 -7.18 7.50 -7.30
N ASN A 29 -6.65 6.29 -7.50
CA ASN A 29 -6.34 5.76 -8.81
C ASN A 29 -7.14 4.50 -9.14
N VAL A 30 -7.38 4.34 -10.44
CA VAL A 30 -7.82 3.08 -11.03
C VAL A 30 -6.88 2.76 -12.19
N VAL A 31 -6.27 1.58 -12.16
CA VAL A 31 -5.33 1.13 -13.18
C VAL A 31 -5.97 0.01 -13.98
N VAL A 32 -6.00 0.15 -15.30
CA VAL A 32 -6.42 -0.90 -16.23
C VAL A 32 -5.16 -1.63 -16.71
N THR A 33 -5.15 -2.97 -16.60
CA THR A 33 -4.03 -3.80 -17.07
C THR A 33 -4.36 -4.44 -18.42
N PRO A 34 -3.35 -4.91 -19.19
CA PRO A 34 -3.57 -5.63 -20.45
C PRO A 34 -4.30 -6.98 -20.32
N HIS A 35 -4.61 -7.41 -19.11
CA HIS A 35 -5.36 -8.64 -18.81
C HIS A 35 -6.81 -8.35 -18.42
N ASP A 36 -7.35 -7.21 -18.87
CA ASP A 36 -8.69 -6.73 -18.55
C ASP A 36 -8.94 -6.60 -17.04
N ASN A 37 -7.91 -6.38 -16.22
CA ASN A 37 -8.09 -6.21 -14.77
C ASN A 37 -8.05 -4.74 -14.37
N LEU A 38 -8.87 -4.38 -13.38
CA LEU A 38 -8.71 -3.14 -12.62
C LEU A 38 -7.85 -3.38 -11.39
N SER A 39 -7.05 -2.38 -11.02
CA SER A 39 -6.26 -2.38 -9.78
C SER A 39 -6.30 -1.03 -9.08
N ALA A 40 -6.25 -1.08 -7.75
CA ALA A 40 -6.14 0.09 -6.88
C ALA A 40 -4.69 0.61 -6.75
N CYS A 41 -3.70 -0.11 -7.26
CA CYS A 41 -2.29 0.25 -7.11
C CYS A 41 -1.73 0.88 -8.38
N CYS A 42 -1.13 2.08 -8.26
CA CYS A 42 -0.43 2.77 -9.35
C CYS A 42 0.96 2.20 -9.67
N GLY A 43 1.43 1.23 -8.88
CA GLY A 43 2.85 0.96 -8.70
C GLY A 43 3.43 -0.20 -9.51
N LEU A 44 4.75 -0.33 -9.37
CA LEU A 44 5.62 -1.33 -10.01
C LEU A 44 5.24 -2.79 -9.69
N THR A 45 4.61 -3.02 -8.54
CA THR A 45 4.43 -4.37 -7.98
C THR A 45 2.98 -4.84 -8.03
N LEU A 46 2.08 -4.12 -8.70
CA LEU A 46 0.65 -4.44 -8.70
C LEU A 46 0.36 -5.88 -9.14
N GLU A 47 1.07 -6.37 -10.17
CA GLU A 47 0.90 -7.72 -10.72
C GLU A 47 1.41 -8.82 -9.77
N HIS A 48 2.17 -8.43 -8.75
CA HIS A 48 2.69 -9.34 -7.74
C HIS A 48 1.81 -9.40 -6.48
N ILE A 49 0.82 -8.52 -6.32
CA ILE A 49 -0.06 -8.46 -5.14
C ILE A 49 -1.51 -8.65 -5.58
N PRO A 50 -2.04 -9.90 -5.59
CA PRO A 50 -3.40 -10.19 -6.04
C PRO A 50 -4.47 -9.36 -5.33
N GLU A 51 -4.28 -9.03 -4.06
CA GLU A 51 -5.21 -8.25 -3.24
C GLU A 51 -5.35 -6.78 -3.70
N MET A 52 -4.41 -6.29 -4.52
CA MET A 52 -4.51 -4.98 -5.17
C MET A 52 -5.33 -5.02 -6.46
N ARG A 53 -5.67 -6.20 -6.99
CA ARG A 53 -6.60 -6.34 -8.11
C ARG A 53 -8.03 -6.19 -7.60
N LEU A 54 -8.80 -5.32 -8.26
CA LEU A 54 -10.20 -5.08 -7.95
C LEU A 54 -11.10 -6.09 -8.65
N GLY A 55 -10.71 -6.55 -9.84
CA GLY A 55 -11.39 -7.60 -10.60
C GLY A 55 -11.24 -7.40 -12.11
N CYS A 56 -11.87 -8.29 -12.88
CA CYS A 56 -11.93 -8.19 -14.34
C CYS A 56 -12.96 -7.13 -14.77
N CYS A 57 -12.52 -6.17 -15.58
CA CYS A 57 -13.34 -5.12 -16.17
C CYS A 57 -13.97 -5.61 -17.47
N ASP A 58 -15.30 -5.66 -17.52
CA ASP A 58 -16.04 -5.96 -18.76
C ASP A 58 -16.55 -4.70 -19.48
N GLY A 59 -16.21 -3.52 -18.93
CA GLY A 59 -16.64 -2.21 -19.42
C GLY A 59 -17.95 -1.72 -18.81
N SER A 60 -18.69 -2.56 -18.09
CA SER A 60 -19.95 -2.21 -17.42
C SER A 60 -19.86 -2.15 -15.90
N ASN A 61 -18.81 -2.74 -15.31
CA ASN A 61 -18.66 -2.95 -13.86
C ASN A 61 -17.55 -2.10 -13.20
N MET A 62 -16.97 -1.12 -13.91
CA MET A 62 -15.81 -0.37 -13.43
C MET A 62 -16.10 0.40 -12.12
N ASP A 63 -17.29 0.99 -12.01
CA ASP A 63 -17.73 1.72 -10.82
C ASP A 63 -17.89 0.77 -9.62
N GLU A 64 -18.54 -0.37 -9.82
CA GLU A 64 -18.70 -1.42 -8.80
C GLU A 64 -17.33 -1.89 -8.30
N LEU A 65 -16.41 -2.21 -9.20
CA LEU A 65 -15.06 -2.65 -8.86
C LEU A 65 -14.29 -1.56 -8.11
N TYR A 66 -14.39 -0.31 -8.56
CA TYR A 66 -13.73 0.82 -7.93
C TYR A 66 -14.26 1.08 -6.52
N TYR A 67 -15.59 1.14 -6.33
CA TYR A 67 -16.16 1.40 -5.00
C TYR A 67 -16.07 0.19 -4.08
N GLY A 68 -16.04 -1.04 -4.62
CA GLY A 68 -15.87 -2.27 -3.85
C GLY A 68 -14.58 -2.32 -3.03
N GLN A 69 -13.54 -1.58 -3.42
CA GLN A 69 -12.30 -1.48 -2.66
C GLN A 69 -12.49 -0.91 -1.25
N SER A 70 -13.57 -0.17 -1.00
CA SER A 70 -13.89 0.37 0.33
C SER A 70 -14.38 -0.70 1.32
N GLN A 71 -14.43 -1.97 0.92
CA GLN A 71 -14.71 -3.11 1.79
C GLN A 71 -13.42 -3.75 2.32
N ASP A 72 -12.25 -3.32 1.83
CA ASP A 72 -10.95 -3.88 2.22
C ASP A 72 -10.29 -3.02 3.31
N PHE A 73 -10.34 -3.52 4.55
CA PHE A 73 -9.72 -2.85 5.69
C PHE A 73 -8.21 -2.61 5.50
N LEU A 74 -7.49 -3.56 4.89
CA LEU A 74 -6.04 -3.42 4.75
C LEU A 74 -5.70 -2.26 3.80
N LYS A 75 -6.53 -1.97 2.80
CA LYS A 75 -6.37 -0.78 1.95
C LYS A 75 -6.53 0.52 2.76
N PHE A 76 -7.49 0.60 3.67
CA PHE A 76 -7.59 1.75 4.59
C PHE A 76 -6.34 1.89 5.45
N TRP A 77 -5.81 0.78 5.96
CA TRP A 77 -4.63 0.81 6.79
C TRP A 77 -3.39 1.25 6.01
N ILE A 78 -3.16 0.69 4.82
CA ILE A 78 -2.08 1.07 3.90
C ILE A 78 -2.17 2.55 3.53
N HIS A 79 -3.38 3.06 3.29
CA HIS A 79 -3.59 4.47 3.02
C HIS A 79 -3.31 5.36 4.24
N THR A 80 -3.67 4.91 5.44
CA THR A 80 -3.60 5.74 6.65
C THR A 80 -2.18 5.81 7.21
N ASP A 81 -1.50 4.67 7.28
CA ASP A 81 -0.22 4.52 7.99
C ASP A 81 0.92 4.11 7.05
N GLY A 82 0.62 3.50 5.90
CA GLY A 82 1.66 2.99 5.00
C GLY A 82 2.16 1.59 5.37
N PRO A 83 2.57 0.78 4.39
CA PRO A 83 2.92 -0.62 4.62
C PRO A 83 4.15 -0.80 5.53
N TYR A 84 5.12 0.13 5.49
CA TYR A 84 6.30 0.07 6.36
C TYR A 84 5.90 0.22 7.83
N ALA A 85 5.11 1.25 8.16
CA ALA A 85 4.66 1.51 9.53
C ALA A 85 3.73 0.40 10.04
N ILE A 86 2.92 -0.20 9.16
CA ILE A 86 2.11 -1.38 9.51
C ILE A 86 3.02 -2.50 9.99
N ILE A 87 4.06 -2.86 9.23
CA ILE A 87 5.01 -3.93 9.57
C ILE A 87 5.70 -3.64 10.91
N GLU A 88 6.18 -2.41 11.12
CA GLU A 88 6.76 -1.98 12.40
C GLU A 88 5.75 -2.14 13.56
N SER A 89 4.49 -1.76 13.35
CA SER A 89 3.48 -1.82 14.40
C SER A 89 3.13 -3.26 14.82
N VAL A 90 3.11 -4.20 13.87
CA VAL A 90 2.69 -5.59 14.11
C VAL A 90 3.83 -6.48 14.59
N LEU A 91 5.08 -6.19 14.22
CA LEU A 91 6.26 -7.00 14.59
C LEU A 91 7.19 -6.33 15.61
N GLY A 92 7.08 -5.03 15.84
CA GLY A 92 7.96 -4.31 16.75
C GLY A 92 9.42 -4.43 16.31
N LYS A 93 10.31 -4.90 17.20
CA LYS A 93 11.77 -4.97 16.93
C LYS A 93 12.13 -5.94 15.81
N GLU A 94 11.35 -7.00 15.60
CA GLU A 94 11.63 -8.01 14.56
C GLU A 94 11.44 -7.45 13.13
N SER A 95 10.70 -6.33 13.00
CA SER A 95 10.51 -5.65 11.71
C SER A 95 11.82 -5.19 11.07
N ALA A 96 12.84 -4.83 11.86
CA ALA A 96 14.10 -4.28 11.36
C ALA A 96 14.83 -5.24 10.41
N LYS A 97 14.74 -6.56 10.67
CA LYS A 97 15.36 -7.57 9.79
C LYS A 97 14.57 -7.75 8.49
N ILE A 98 13.25 -7.67 8.56
CA ILE A 98 12.36 -7.87 7.42
C ILE A 98 12.36 -6.64 6.49
N LEU A 99 12.50 -5.45 7.06
CA LEU A 99 12.51 -4.17 6.34
C LEU A 99 13.92 -3.75 5.90
N ASP A 100 14.94 -4.56 6.16
CA ASP A 100 16.31 -4.26 5.75
C ASP A 100 16.41 -4.08 4.23
N GLY A 101 17.06 -3.00 3.81
CA GLY A 101 17.21 -2.65 2.39
C GLY A 101 15.95 -2.17 1.68
N VAL A 102 14.82 -1.95 2.38
CA VAL A 102 13.63 -1.33 1.79
C VAL A 102 13.91 0.14 1.48
N VAL A 103 13.71 0.53 0.22
CA VAL A 103 13.98 1.89 -0.28
C VAL A 103 12.73 2.59 -0.80
N HIS A 104 11.59 1.89 -0.86
CA HIS A 104 10.32 2.45 -1.33
C HIS A 104 9.11 1.78 -0.66
N ILE A 105 8.03 2.54 -0.41
CA ILE A 105 6.80 2.03 0.23
C ILE A 105 6.22 0.81 -0.51
N CYS A 106 6.30 0.76 -1.84
CA CYS A 106 5.77 -0.36 -2.62
C CYS A 106 6.52 -1.69 -2.35
N GLN A 107 7.80 -1.65 -1.95
CA GLN A 107 8.53 -2.85 -1.55
C GLN A 107 8.02 -3.37 -0.20
N ALA A 108 7.83 -2.47 0.77
CA ALA A 108 7.17 -2.82 2.03
C ALA A 108 5.74 -3.35 1.79
N CYS A 109 5.01 -2.83 0.81
CA CYS A 109 3.69 -3.36 0.44
C CYS A 109 3.77 -4.82 -0.03
N VAL A 110 4.75 -5.16 -0.88
CA VAL A 110 4.96 -6.57 -1.29
C VAL A 110 5.27 -7.44 -0.08
N ILE A 111 6.14 -6.99 0.82
CA ILE A 111 6.48 -7.72 2.05
C ILE A 111 5.22 -7.94 2.90
N LEU A 112 4.42 -6.88 3.12
CA LEU A 112 3.17 -6.92 3.87
C LEU A 112 2.21 -8.02 3.37
N HIS A 113 2.14 -8.21 2.05
CA HIS A 113 1.25 -9.18 1.42
C HIS A 113 1.85 -10.57 1.23
N LYS A 114 3.18 -10.73 1.22
CA LYS A 114 3.85 -12.00 0.87
C LYS A 114 4.61 -12.66 1.98
N ASP A 115 5.10 -11.90 2.96
CA ASP A 115 5.86 -12.48 4.06
C ASP A 115 4.92 -13.16 5.05
N ASP A 116 5.13 -14.46 5.29
CA ASP A 116 4.25 -15.28 6.13
C ASP A 116 4.31 -14.91 7.61
N GLU A 117 5.42 -14.33 8.09
CA GLU A 117 5.52 -13.83 9.46
C GLU A 117 4.70 -12.55 9.61
N VAL A 118 4.87 -11.61 8.69
CA VAL A 118 4.10 -10.36 8.66
C VAL A 118 2.61 -10.65 8.56
N LYS A 119 2.19 -11.52 7.63
CA LYS A 119 0.76 -11.86 7.46
C LYS A 119 0.15 -12.43 8.73
N ARG A 120 0.86 -13.35 9.41
CA ARG A 120 0.40 -13.91 10.70
C ARG A 120 0.29 -12.83 11.77
N ALA A 121 1.25 -11.93 11.84
CA ALA A 121 1.23 -10.81 12.78
C ALA A 121 0.07 -9.85 12.50
N VAL A 122 -0.19 -9.49 11.23
CA VAL A 122 -1.34 -8.69 10.83
C VAL A 122 -2.65 -9.39 11.22
N LEU A 123 -2.83 -10.65 10.84
CA LEU A 123 -4.04 -11.41 11.13
C LEU A 123 -4.33 -11.55 12.63
N SER A 124 -3.31 -11.66 13.47
CA SER A 124 -3.49 -11.75 14.93
C SER A 124 -3.84 -10.43 15.60
N ARG A 125 -3.57 -9.28 14.97
CA ARG A 125 -3.66 -7.95 15.61
C ARG A 125 -4.65 -6.99 14.95
N TYR A 126 -5.04 -7.21 13.69
CA TYR A 126 -5.80 -6.23 12.92
C TYR A 126 -7.14 -5.86 13.57
N GLN A 127 -7.83 -6.81 14.19
CA GLN A 127 -9.14 -6.54 14.84
C GLN A 127 -9.00 -5.55 16.00
N GLN A 128 -7.91 -5.63 16.76
CA GLN A 128 -7.63 -4.72 17.85
C GLN A 128 -7.25 -3.32 17.33
N LEU A 129 -6.53 -3.25 16.21
CA LEU A 129 -6.01 -2.00 15.65
C LEU A 129 -7.03 -1.30 14.74
N ALA A 130 -8.00 -2.02 14.19
CA ALA A 130 -8.96 -1.50 13.21
C ALA A 130 -9.74 -0.26 13.71
N PRO A 131 -10.29 -0.21 14.94
CA PRO A 131 -10.99 0.98 15.40
C PRO A 131 -10.13 2.24 15.40
N GLU A 132 -8.86 2.12 15.81
CA GLU A 132 -7.91 3.23 15.86
C GLU A 132 -7.54 3.69 14.44
N VAL A 133 -7.21 2.75 13.55
CA VAL A 133 -6.88 3.03 12.14
C VAL A 133 -8.05 3.71 11.44
N MET A 134 -9.26 3.18 11.58
CA MET A 134 -10.45 3.78 10.96
C MET A 134 -10.73 5.18 11.51
N THR A 135 -10.55 5.39 12.82
CA THR A 135 -10.69 6.72 13.43
C THR A 135 -9.70 7.71 12.83
N ARG A 136 -8.41 7.33 12.73
CA ARG A 136 -7.38 8.16 12.08
C ARG A 136 -7.74 8.47 10.63
N PHE A 137 -8.17 7.48 9.86
CA PHE A 137 -8.57 7.65 8.47
C PHE A 137 -9.68 8.70 8.31
N TYR A 138 -10.78 8.55 9.05
CA TYR A 138 -11.91 9.47 8.94
C TYR A 138 -11.58 10.87 9.45
N LEU A 139 -10.75 11.00 10.49
CA LEU A 139 -10.26 12.31 10.95
C LEU A 139 -9.39 13.00 9.90
N LYS A 140 -8.43 12.29 9.29
CA LYS A 140 -7.59 12.85 8.22
C LYS A 140 -8.45 13.33 7.04
N ARG A 141 -9.44 12.53 6.64
CA ARG A 141 -10.40 12.87 5.58
C ARG A 141 -11.25 14.10 5.93
N ALA A 142 -11.77 14.18 7.16
CA ALA A 142 -12.55 15.33 7.60
C ALA A 142 -11.74 16.63 7.64
N LEU A 143 -10.43 16.54 7.85
CA LEU A 143 -9.49 17.66 7.85
C LEU A 143 -8.94 18.00 6.45
N GLY A 144 -9.27 17.23 5.41
CA GLY A 144 -8.75 17.43 4.05
C GLY A 144 -7.25 17.12 3.91
N ILE A 145 -6.71 16.29 4.79
CA ILE A 145 -5.31 15.82 4.77
C ILE A 145 -5.18 14.56 3.87
N VAL A 146 -6.32 14.00 3.48
CA VAL A 146 -6.52 12.78 2.70
C VAL A 146 -7.67 13.00 1.73
#